data_AF-A0A8H4Q7P2-F1
#
_entry.id   AF-A0A8H4Q7P2-F1
#
_cell.length_a   1.000
_cell.length_b   1.000
_cell.length_c   1.000
_cell.angle_alpha   90.00
_cell.angle_beta   90.00
_cell.angle_gamma   90.00
#
_symmetry.space_group_name_H-M   'P 1'
#
loop_
_entity.id
_entity.type
_entity.pdbx_description
1 polymer ?
#
loop_
_entity_poly.entity_id
_entity_poly.type
_entity_poly.pdbx_seq_one_letter_code
_entity_poly.pdbx_strand_id
1 'polypeptide(L)'
;MLESVNFRFMRNQSPGRAGQGTVNMQMCNFNLKWARELNKDSFPNVTAEINCPEKECKNKATCDQVLDTVLETERGQFSSLAWFYDTQCNEPLIKEALRNDVSACSDYLKKCIGVDPNNEDRVSRNDKAFKAFGVADATECVPL
;
A
#
# COMPACT_ATOMS: atom_id res chain seq x y z
N MET A 1 7.06 -7.70 -1.17
CA MET A 1 6.94 -6.84 0.04
C MET A 1 7.62 -5.49 -0.21
N LEU A 2 6.98 -4.37 0.16
CA LEU A 2 7.39 -2.98 -0.15
C LEU A 2 8.05 -2.28 1.05
N GLU A 3 8.80 -3.02 1.84
CA GLU A 3 9.24 -2.61 3.18
C GLU A 3 10.77 -2.47 3.26
N SER A 4 11.27 -1.50 4.01
CA SER A 4 12.69 -1.27 4.24
C SER A 4 13.02 -1.20 5.74
N VAL A 5 13.99 -2.02 6.18
CA VAL A 5 14.52 -2.05 7.56
C VAL A 5 13.61 -2.78 8.57
N ASN A 6 12.95 -3.88 8.17
CA ASN A 6 12.27 -4.84 9.06
C ASN A 6 11.11 -4.25 9.88
N PHE A 7 10.29 -3.42 9.26
CA PHE A 7 9.15 -2.69 9.85
C PHE A 7 9.55 -1.77 11.01
N ARG A 8 10.84 -1.40 11.11
CA ARG A 8 11.33 -0.50 12.16
C ARG A 8 10.65 0.87 12.14
N PHE A 9 10.20 1.30 10.97
CA PHE A 9 9.56 2.60 10.79
C PHE A 9 8.21 2.41 10.11
N MET A 10 7.21 3.17 10.58
CA MET A 10 5.87 3.25 9.98
C MET A 10 5.76 4.36 8.93
N ARG A 11 6.75 5.25 8.89
CA ARG A 11 6.89 6.36 7.95
C ARG A 11 8.20 6.20 7.17
N ASN A 12 8.15 6.42 5.87
CA ASN A 12 9.33 6.32 5.01
C ASN A 12 10.38 7.37 5.41
N GLN A 13 11.62 6.93 5.70
CA GLN A 13 12.69 7.79 6.22
C GLN A 13 13.59 8.34 5.10
N SER A 14 14.14 7.50 4.22
CA SER A 14 15.07 7.92 3.17
C SER A 14 14.98 7.00 1.93
N PRO A 15 14.82 7.54 0.71
CA PRO A 15 14.59 8.95 0.36
C PRO A 15 13.11 9.31 0.63
N GLY A 16 12.79 9.67 1.87
CA GLY A 16 11.42 9.87 2.36
C GLY A 16 10.61 10.87 1.54
N ARG A 17 9.30 10.64 1.45
CA ARG A 17 8.35 11.57 0.85
C ARG A 17 7.32 11.98 1.91
N ALA A 18 6.81 13.21 1.77
CA ALA A 18 5.79 13.74 2.67
C ALA A 18 4.54 12.87 2.66
N GLY A 19 4.03 12.53 3.84
CA GLY A 19 2.87 11.67 4.00
C GLY A 19 3.04 10.25 3.45
N GLN A 20 4.29 9.78 3.26
CA GLN A 20 4.56 8.41 2.82
C GLN A 20 4.75 7.46 4.00
N GLY A 21 3.86 6.49 4.13
CA GLY A 21 3.99 5.39 5.08
C GLY A 21 4.84 4.23 4.53
N THR A 22 5.20 3.28 5.38
CA THR A 22 5.94 2.07 5.00
C THR A 22 5.06 0.85 4.79
N VAL A 23 3.83 0.89 5.30
CA VAL A 23 2.80 -0.09 5.00
C VAL A 23 2.19 0.27 3.63
N ASN A 24 1.87 -0.76 2.84
CA ASN A 24 1.56 -0.71 1.41
C ASN A 24 0.88 0.58 0.88
N MET A 25 1.41 1.13 -0.23
CA MET A 25 0.79 2.20 -1.04
C MET A 25 0.29 3.42 -0.27
N GLN A 26 0.79 3.65 0.95
CA GLN A 26 0.49 4.83 1.77
C GLN A 26 1.18 6.07 1.19
N MET A 27 0.68 6.56 0.05
CA MET A 27 1.01 7.88 -0.49
C MET A 27 -0.01 8.91 0.00
N CYS A 28 0.37 10.18 0.03
CA CYS A 28 -0.46 11.26 0.59
C CYS A 28 -1.90 11.29 0.05
N ASN A 29 -2.08 11.10 -1.27
CA ASN A 29 -3.40 11.08 -1.90
C ASN A 29 -4.28 9.92 -1.40
N PHE A 30 -3.72 8.72 -1.25
CA PHE A 30 -4.42 7.55 -0.74
C PHE A 30 -4.69 7.65 0.76
N ASN A 31 -3.72 8.15 1.54
CA ASN A 31 -3.90 8.37 2.97
C ASN A 31 -5.00 9.39 3.26
N LEU A 32 -5.16 10.43 2.43
CA LEU A 32 -6.24 11.39 2.59
C LEU A 32 -7.62 10.75 2.36
N LYS A 33 -7.75 9.94 1.30
CA LYS A 33 -8.98 9.19 1.03
C LYS A 33 -9.27 8.20 2.16
N TRP A 34 -8.25 7.49 2.63
CA TRP A 34 -8.39 6.51 3.70
C TRP A 34 -8.73 7.15 5.05
N ALA A 35 -8.11 8.28 5.41
CA ALA A 35 -8.44 9.02 6.62
C ALA A 35 -9.92 9.43 6.67
N ARG A 36 -10.51 9.80 5.53
CA ARG A 36 -11.94 10.13 5.42
C ARG A 36 -12.86 8.93 5.60
N GLU A 37 -12.45 7.76 5.14
CA GLU A 37 -13.20 6.52 5.38
C GLU A 37 -13.14 6.10 6.85
N LEU A 38 -12.00 6.32 7.51
CA LEU A 38 -11.83 6.07 8.94
C LEU A 38 -12.65 7.06 9.79
N ASN A 39 -12.64 8.34 9.40
CA ASN A 39 -13.39 9.40 10.04
C ASN A 39 -13.88 10.40 8.98
N LYS A 40 -15.20 10.40 8.74
CA LYS A 40 -15.85 11.19 7.68
C LYS A 40 -15.62 12.70 7.81
N ASP A 41 -15.40 13.19 9.02
CA ASP A 41 -15.20 14.62 9.30
C ASP A 41 -13.72 15.01 9.29
N SER A 42 -12.81 14.09 8.97
CA SER A 42 -11.37 14.38 8.92
C SER A 42 -11.01 15.24 7.69
N PHE A 43 -10.12 16.22 7.92
CA PHE A 43 -9.59 17.12 6.90
C PHE A 43 -10.68 17.83 6.05
N PRO A 44 -11.68 18.50 6.67
CA PRO A 44 -12.82 19.09 5.97
C PRO A 44 -12.40 20.26 5.06
N ASN A 45 -11.29 20.93 5.40
CA ASN A 45 -10.76 22.05 4.63
C ASN A 45 -9.91 21.61 3.41
N VAL A 46 -9.65 20.32 3.24
CA VAL A 46 -8.83 19.80 2.14
C VAL A 46 -9.73 19.43 0.96
N THR A 47 -10.24 20.41 0.22
CA THR A 47 -11.25 20.13 -0.82
C THR A 47 -10.67 19.61 -2.14
N ALA A 48 -9.38 19.83 -2.40
CA ALA A 48 -8.69 19.36 -3.59
C ALA A 48 -7.93 18.04 -3.33
N GLU A 49 -7.78 17.21 -4.37
CA GLU A 49 -6.88 16.06 -4.31
C GLU A 49 -5.43 16.54 -4.16
N ILE A 50 -4.81 16.24 -3.01
CA ILE A 50 -3.39 16.50 -2.80
C ILE A 50 -2.60 15.38 -3.45
N ASN A 51 -1.91 15.70 -4.54
CA ASN A 51 -0.93 14.79 -5.14
C ASN A 51 0.49 15.25 -4.79
N CYS A 52 1.27 14.39 -4.15
CA CYS A 52 2.66 14.64 -3.78
C CYS A 52 3.56 13.46 -4.19
N PRO A 53 3.77 13.26 -5.50
CA PRO A 53 4.56 12.14 -6.00
C PRO A 53 6.07 12.36 -5.84
N GLU A 54 6.50 13.62 -5.64
CA GLU A 54 7.90 14.03 -5.56
C GLU A 54 8.33 14.39 -4.14
N LYS A 55 9.64 14.61 -3.96
CA LYS A 55 10.21 15.03 -2.67
C LYS A 55 9.75 16.43 -2.25
N GLU A 56 9.52 17.33 -3.21
CA GLU A 56 9.15 18.72 -2.97
C GLU A 56 7.62 18.92 -3.04
N CYS A 57 6.92 18.31 -2.10
CA CYS A 57 5.47 18.46 -1.93
C CYS A 57 5.12 19.83 -1.30
N LYS A 58 4.38 20.69 -2.02
CA LYS A 58 3.89 21.97 -1.47
C LYS A 58 2.97 21.80 -0.25
N ASN A 59 2.20 20.72 -0.22
CA ASN A 59 1.26 20.40 0.86
C ASN A 59 1.88 19.45 1.91
N LYS A 60 3.21 19.50 2.09
CA LYS A 60 3.94 18.56 2.95
C LYS A 60 3.36 18.45 4.35
N ALA A 61 3.08 19.58 5.00
CA ALA A 61 2.53 19.60 6.36
C ALA A 61 1.19 18.87 6.45
N THR A 62 0.29 19.11 5.49
CA THR A 62 -1.00 18.41 5.42
C THR A 62 -0.82 16.93 5.16
N CYS A 63 0.04 16.54 4.22
CA CYS A 63 0.34 15.13 3.96
C CYS A 63 0.91 14.41 5.19
N ASP A 64 1.79 15.07 5.93
CA ASP A 64 2.38 14.52 7.14
C ASP A 64 1.33 14.36 8.25
N GLN A 65 0.47 15.36 8.45
CA GLN A 65 -0.63 15.31 9.41
C GLN A 65 -1.64 14.21 9.07
N VAL A 66 -2.00 14.07 7.79
CA VAL A 66 -2.88 12.99 7.31
C VAL A 66 -2.26 11.63 7.62
N LEU A 67 -0.97 11.45 7.35
CA LEU A 67 -0.30 10.20 7.67
C LEU A 67 -0.27 9.96 9.19
N ASP A 68 0.00 10.97 10.01
CA ASP A 68 -0.02 10.80 11.47
C ASP A 68 -1.38 10.29 11.96
N THR A 69 -2.49 10.86 11.46
CA THR A 69 -3.85 10.37 11.77
C THR A 69 -4.07 8.92 11.30
N VAL A 70 -3.62 8.55 10.10
CA VAL A 70 -3.71 7.17 9.61
C VAL A 70 -2.89 6.20 10.49
N LEU A 71 -1.76 6.67 11.03
CA LEU A 71 -0.88 5.88 11.88
C LEU A 71 -1.31 5.82 13.36
N GLU A 72 -2.36 6.54 13.79
CA GLU A 72 -2.83 6.51 15.19
C GLU A 72 -3.40 5.15 15.62
N THR A 73 -3.89 4.34 14.67
CA THR A 73 -4.54 3.06 14.98
C THR A 73 -4.01 1.93 14.10
N GLU A 74 -4.00 0.71 14.62
CA GLU A 74 -3.65 -0.49 13.82
C GLU A 74 -4.55 -0.64 12.60
N ARG A 75 -5.84 -0.32 12.75
CA ARG A 75 -6.79 -0.31 11.63
C ARG A 75 -6.36 0.67 10.55
N GLY A 76 -6.03 1.90 10.92
CA GLY A 76 -5.57 2.90 9.97
C GLY A 76 -4.30 2.46 9.24
N GLN A 77 -3.37 1.83 9.96
CA GLN A 77 -2.13 1.32 9.39
C GLN A 77 -2.36 0.12 8.45
N PHE A 78 -2.81 -1.01 8.98
CA PHE A 78 -2.81 -2.30 8.28
C PHE A 78 -4.01 -2.51 7.36
N SER A 79 -5.19 -1.95 7.70
CA SER A 79 -6.38 -2.14 6.86
C SER A 79 -6.36 -1.30 5.58
N SER A 80 -5.45 -0.34 5.48
CA SER A 80 -5.23 0.46 4.26
C SER A 80 -4.94 -0.41 3.02
N LEU A 81 -4.33 -1.58 3.22
CA LEU A 81 -3.99 -2.53 2.16
C LEU A 81 -5.24 -3.19 1.56
N ALA A 82 -6.13 -3.68 2.42
CA ALA A 82 -7.42 -4.25 2.01
C ALA A 82 -8.33 -3.17 1.40
N TRP A 83 -8.34 -1.97 1.97
CA TRP A 83 -9.09 -0.84 1.44
C TRP A 83 -8.59 -0.42 0.04
N PHE A 84 -7.28 -0.34 -0.18
CA PHE A 84 -6.73 0.00 -1.49
C PHE A 84 -7.13 -1.04 -2.54
N TYR A 85 -6.98 -2.32 -2.20
CA TYR A 85 -7.40 -3.42 -3.06
C TYR A 85 -8.89 -3.32 -3.41
N ASP A 86 -9.75 -3.07 -2.42
CA ASP A 86 -11.20 -3.03 -2.64
C ASP A 86 -11.63 -1.79 -3.45
N THR A 87 -11.08 -0.61 -3.14
CA THR A 87 -11.65 0.66 -3.63
C THR A 87 -10.83 1.35 -4.71
N GLN A 88 -9.52 1.09 -4.79
CA GLN A 88 -8.62 1.78 -5.72
C GLN A 88 -8.18 0.90 -6.90
N CYS A 89 -8.24 -0.43 -6.76
CA CYS A 89 -7.99 -1.36 -7.86
C CYS A 89 -9.29 -1.63 -8.64
N ASN A 90 -9.49 -0.91 -9.75
CA ASN A 90 -10.68 -1.00 -10.60
C ASN A 90 -10.58 -2.10 -11.67
N GLU A 91 -10.03 -3.26 -11.31
CA GLU A 91 -9.73 -4.37 -12.22
C GLU A 91 -10.45 -5.65 -11.75
N PRO A 92 -11.75 -5.83 -12.06
CA PRO A 92 -12.54 -6.93 -11.52
C PRO A 92 -11.99 -8.32 -11.88
N LEU A 93 -11.46 -8.48 -13.10
CA LEU A 93 -10.87 -9.75 -13.54
C LEU A 93 -9.59 -10.10 -12.75
N ILE A 94 -8.79 -9.10 -12.37
CA ILE A 94 -7.61 -9.33 -11.52
C ILE A 94 -8.06 -9.75 -10.13
N LYS A 95 -9.09 -9.10 -9.58
CA LYS A 95 -9.63 -9.43 -8.25
C LYS A 95 -10.18 -10.85 -8.18
N GLU A 96 -10.82 -11.30 -9.25
CA GLU A 96 -11.30 -12.67 -9.39
C GLU A 96 -10.12 -13.65 -9.51
N ALA A 97 -9.17 -13.37 -10.41
CA ALA A 97 -8.03 -14.25 -10.66
C ALA A 97 -7.13 -14.42 -9.43
N LEU A 98 -6.88 -13.36 -8.65
CA LEU A 98 -6.05 -13.41 -7.44
C LEU A 98 -6.53 -14.42 -6.39
N ARG A 99 -7.81 -14.78 -6.39
CA ARG A 99 -8.35 -15.80 -5.47
C ARG A 99 -8.01 -17.22 -5.87
N ASN A 100 -7.64 -17.43 -7.13
CA ASN A 100 -7.53 -18.76 -7.73
C ASN A 100 -6.13 -19.02 -8.33
N ASP A 101 -5.38 -17.96 -8.66
CA ASP A 101 -4.11 -18.07 -9.37
C ASP A 101 -3.10 -17.03 -8.86
N VAL A 102 -1.98 -17.53 -8.30
CA VAL A 102 -0.87 -16.71 -7.80
C VAL A 102 -0.22 -15.89 -8.92
N SER A 103 -0.30 -16.33 -10.18
CA SER A 103 0.24 -15.61 -11.33
C SER A 103 -0.42 -14.24 -11.54
N ALA A 104 -1.68 -14.08 -11.10
CA ALA A 104 -2.42 -12.83 -11.14
C ALA A 104 -1.82 -11.75 -10.23
N CYS A 105 -0.92 -12.10 -9.31
CA CYS A 105 -0.18 -11.14 -8.49
C CYS A 105 0.67 -10.19 -9.35
N SER A 106 1.25 -10.68 -10.44
CA SER A 106 2.02 -9.85 -11.38
C SER A 106 1.14 -8.80 -12.07
N ASP A 107 -0.06 -9.20 -12.47
CA ASP A 107 -1.06 -8.30 -13.07
C ASP A 107 -1.55 -7.26 -12.07
N TYR A 108 -1.80 -7.65 -10.83
CA TYR A 108 -2.14 -6.73 -9.75
C TYR A 108 -1.04 -5.69 -9.49
N LEU A 109 0.21 -6.13 -9.39
CA LEU A 109 1.37 -5.25 -9.20
C LEU A 109 1.49 -4.24 -10.35
N LYS A 110 1.29 -4.68 -11.59
CA LYS A 110 1.44 -3.82 -12.76
C LYS A 110 0.25 -2.88 -12.96
N LYS A 111 -0.97 -3.39 -12.92
CA LYS A 111 -2.18 -2.65 -13.33
C LYS A 111 -2.82 -1.86 -12.19
N CYS A 112 -2.78 -2.36 -10.96
CA CYS A 112 -3.37 -1.66 -9.82
C CYS A 112 -2.35 -0.88 -9.01
N ILE A 113 -1.15 -1.44 -8.79
CA ILE A 113 -0.11 -0.78 -7.99
C ILE A 113 0.80 0.11 -8.85
N GLY A 114 1.01 -0.24 -10.12
CA GLY A 114 1.87 0.52 -11.03
C GLY A 114 3.37 0.27 -10.82
N VAL A 115 3.76 -0.93 -10.38
CA VAL A 115 5.16 -1.33 -10.19
C VAL A 115 5.54 -2.49 -11.09
N ASP A 116 6.83 -2.59 -11.40
CA ASP A 116 7.37 -3.73 -12.15
C ASP A 116 7.29 -5.03 -11.31
N PRO A 117 6.53 -6.04 -11.75
CA PRO A 117 6.46 -7.32 -11.04
C PRO A 117 7.78 -8.10 -11.07
N ASN A 118 8.68 -7.79 -12.01
CA ASN A 118 9.94 -8.52 -12.21
C ASN A 118 11.13 -7.90 -11.47
N ASN A 119 10.91 -6.93 -10.59
CA ASN A 119 11.98 -6.36 -9.79
C ASN A 119 12.64 -7.44 -8.90
N GLU A 120 13.92 -7.75 -9.18
CA GLU A 120 14.65 -8.88 -8.60
C GLU A 120 14.64 -8.89 -7.07
N ASP A 121 14.82 -7.73 -6.43
CA ASP A 121 14.79 -7.61 -4.97
C ASP A 121 13.44 -8.03 -4.37
N ARG A 122 12.34 -7.67 -5.02
CA ARG A 122 10.98 -8.03 -4.56
C ARG A 122 10.69 -9.50 -4.76
N VAL A 123 11.09 -10.03 -5.92
CA VAL A 123 10.96 -11.46 -6.24
C VAL A 123 11.72 -12.29 -5.21
N SER A 124 12.99 -11.94 -4.94
CA SER A 124 13.82 -12.62 -3.95
C SER A 124 13.23 -12.58 -2.53
N ARG A 125 12.67 -11.44 -2.10
CA ARG A 125 12.02 -11.34 -0.78
C ARG A 125 10.73 -12.14 -0.68
N ASN A 126 9.91 -12.13 -1.73
CA ASN A 126 8.67 -12.90 -1.76
C ASN A 126 8.97 -14.41 -1.75
N ASP A 127 9.97 -14.87 -2.49
CA ASP A 127 10.42 -16.27 -2.48
C ASP A 127 10.83 -16.74 -1.07
N LYS A 128 11.60 -15.91 -0.34
CA LYS A 128 11.94 -16.20 1.07
C LYS A 128 10.70 -16.32 1.96
N ALA A 129 9.72 -15.44 1.78
CA ALA A 129 8.48 -15.50 2.53
C ALA A 129 7.68 -16.77 2.21
N PHE A 130 7.50 -17.09 0.93
CA PHE A 130 6.77 -18.29 0.51
C PHE A 130 7.42 -19.57 1.02
N LYS A 131 8.76 -19.66 1.00
CA LYS A 131 9.50 -20.77 1.61
C LYS A 131 9.31 -20.86 3.11
N ALA A 132 9.36 -19.73 3.82
CA ALA A 132 9.15 -19.70 5.26
C ALA A 132 7.73 -20.14 5.67
N PHE A 133 6.73 -19.84 4.84
CA PHE A 133 5.34 -20.26 5.05
C PHE A 133 5.02 -21.64 4.46
N GLY A 134 5.97 -22.31 3.78
CA GLY A 134 5.75 -23.62 3.17
C GLY A 134 4.82 -23.60 1.94
N VAL A 135 4.71 -22.46 1.26
CA VAL A 135 3.79 -22.22 0.12
C VAL A 135 4.54 -21.89 -1.18
N ALA A 136 5.84 -22.18 -1.26
CA ALA A 136 6.68 -21.85 -2.42
C ALA A 136 6.18 -22.48 -3.73
N ASP A 137 5.58 -23.66 -3.65
CA ASP A 137 5.05 -24.40 -4.80
C ASP A 137 3.51 -24.30 -4.90
N ALA A 138 2.87 -23.41 -4.12
CA ALA A 138 1.43 -23.27 -4.13
C ALA A 138 0.95 -22.62 -5.43
N THR A 139 0.07 -23.31 -6.14
CA THR A 139 -0.60 -22.81 -7.36
C THR A 139 -1.98 -22.23 -7.09
N GLU A 140 -2.52 -22.47 -5.89
CA GLU A 140 -3.83 -22.02 -5.43
C GLU A 140 -3.70 -21.32 -4.06
N CYS A 141 -4.73 -20.57 -3.66
CA CYS A 141 -4.74 -19.94 -2.34
C CYS A 141 -4.74 -20.98 -1.22
N VAL A 142 -3.74 -20.89 -0.33
CA VAL A 142 -3.65 -21.71 0.87
C VAL A 142 -4.45 -21.03 1.98
N PRO A 143 -5.46 -21.70 2.58
CA PRO A 143 -6.15 -21.15 3.75
C PRO A 143 -5.16 -21.02 4.92
N LEU A 144 -5.11 -19.82 5.51
CA LEU A 144 -4.28 -19.50 6.67
C LEU A 144 -4.98 -19.85 7.98
#